data_AF-A0A836H4U2-F1
#
_entry.id   AF-A0A836H4U2-F1
#
_cell.length_a   1.000
_cell.length_b   1.000
_cell.length_c   1.000
_cell.angle_alpha   90.00
_cell.angle_beta   90.00
_cell.angle_gamma   90.00
#
_symmetry.space_group_name_H-M   'P 1'
#
loop_
_entity.id
_entity.type
_entity.pdbx_description
1 polymer ?
#
loop_
_entity_poly.entity_id
_entity_poly.type
_entity_poly.pdbx_seq_one_letter_code
_entity_poly.pdbx_strand_id
1 'polypeptide(L)'
;MPPSKEVADQSRKFGFKETREQFQQRKRQERDLKWKEKLSREDLSKLRLELESLSRARFLAPQQNERKRLVHRMIQDLEAISNKEPEKEAPLTASTLSPVDSDSDDDLFLARGTATSDEHRGLFVPRSIRRKQVEKKPEKKTPQEIAEEAEKKLLATLQDDHDLDSFLDSLQ
;
A
#
# COMPACT_ATOMS: atom_id res chain seq x y z
N MET A 1 -32.40 -2.56 -43.10
CA MET A 1 -31.54 -1.60 -42.38
C MET A 1 -30.43 -2.39 -41.71
N PRO A 2 -29.18 -2.33 -42.17
CA PRO A 2 -28.06 -3.01 -41.51
C PRO A 2 -27.61 -2.20 -40.29
N PRO A 3 -27.09 -2.84 -39.22
CA PRO A 3 -26.59 -2.13 -38.06
C PRO A 3 -25.26 -1.45 -38.42
N SER A 4 -25.20 -0.15 -38.13
CA SER A 4 -24.10 0.76 -38.39
C SER A 4 -22.77 0.22 -37.87
N LYS A 5 -21.76 0.16 -38.76
CA LYS A 5 -20.35 -0.10 -38.47
C LYS A 5 -19.69 1.09 -37.74
N GLU A 6 -20.27 1.56 -36.63
CA GLU A 6 -19.85 2.80 -35.96
C GLU A 6 -18.87 2.59 -34.79
N VAL A 7 -18.45 1.36 -34.49
CA VAL A 7 -17.54 1.09 -33.35
C VAL A 7 -16.07 1.18 -33.75
N ALA A 8 -15.73 1.21 -35.04
CA ALA A 8 -14.34 1.04 -35.50
C ALA A 8 -13.52 2.33 -35.67
N ASP A 9 -14.13 3.53 -35.67
CA ASP A 9 -13.45 4.75 -36.15
C ASP A 9 -13.39 5.91 -35.14
N GLN A 10 -13.52 5.63 -33.84
CA GLN A 10 -13.53 6.70 -32.81
C GLN A 10 -12.14 7.12 -32.31
N SER A 11 -11.01 6.55 -32.77
CA SER A 11 -9.68 6.89 -32.20
C SER A 11 -8.68 7.55 -33.13
N ARG A 12 -9.00 7.73 -34.43
CA ARG A 12 -8.09 8.40 -35.37
C ARG A 12 -8.24 9.92 -35.30
N LYS A 13 -7.47 10.57 -34.42
CA LYS A 13 -7.27 12.02 -34.49
C LYS A 13 -6.28 12.32 -35.63
N PHE A 14 -6.72 13.07 -36.63
CA PHE A 14 -5.91 13.49 -37.78
C PHE A 14 -5.29 12.33 -38.61
N GLY A 15 -5.96 11.17 -38.68
CA GLY A 15 -5.47 10.00 -39.41
C GLY A 15 -4.36 9.20 -38.70
N PHE A 16 -3.84 9.71 -37.58
CA PHE A 16 -2.91 9.00 -36.72
C PHE A 16 -3.64 8.04 -35.79
N LYS A 17 -3.05 6.86 -35.54
CA LYS A 17 -3.53 5.96 -34.49
C LYS A 17 -3.24 6.58 -33.13
N GLU A 18 -4.09 6.31 -32.15
CA GLU A 18 -3.90 6.68 -30.75
C GLU A 18 -2.50 6.26 -30.26
N THR A 19 -1.79 7.16 -29.57
CA THR A 19 -0.48 6.84 -29.00
C THR A 19 -0.64 5.91 -27.79
N ARG A 20 0.42 5.16 -27.45
CA ARG A 20 0.41 4.24 -26.30
C ARG A 20 0.03 4.94 -24.99
N GLU A 21 0.47 6.17 -24.80
CA GLU A 21 0.15 7.00 -23.63
C GLU A 21 -1.32 7.38 -23.59
N GLN A 22 -1.88 7.86 -24.70
CA GLN A 22 -3.30 8.20 -24.81
C GLN A 22 -4.19 6.99 -24.50
N PHE A 23 -3.84 5.83 -25.06
CA PHE A 23 -4.55 4.58 -24.78
C PHE A 23 -4.49 4.20 -23.30
N GLN A 24 -3.32 4.32 -22.65
CA GLN A 24 -3.18 4.04 -21.22
C GLN A 24 -3.98 5.02 -20.36
N GLN A 25 -3.96 6.32 -20.70
CA GLN A 25 -4.73 7.35 -20.01
C GLN A 25 -6.23 7.08 -20.12
N ARG A 26 -6.73 6.80 -21.32
CA ARG A 26 -8.13 6.43 -21.55
C ARG A 26 -8.52 5.20 -20.73
N LYS A 27 -7.69 4.15 -20.74
CA LYS A 27 -7.95 2.93 -19.97
C LYS A 27 -7.97 3.19 -18.46
N ARG A 28 -7.12 4.09 -17.96
CA ARG A 28 -7.15 4.53 -16.54
C ARG A 28 -8.45 5.28 -16.25
N GLN A 29 -8.79 6.28 -17.06
CA GLN A 29 -10.03 7.05 -16.92
C GLN A 29 -11.28 6.15 -16.96
N GLU A 30 -11.35 5.19 -17.88
CA GLU A 30 -12.45 4.23 -17.95
C GLU A 30 -12.54 3.36 -16.68
N ARG A 31 -11.40 2.94 -16.11
CA ARG A 31 -11.39 2.20 -14.85
C ARG A 31 -11.85 3.07 -13.69
N ASP A 32 -11.41 4.31 -13.63
CA ASP A 32 -11.77 5.25 -12.57
C ASP A 32 -13.24 5.62 -12.64
N LEU A 33 -13.79 5.83 -13.84
CA LEU A 33 -15.22 6.07 -14.04
C LEU A 33 -16.06 4.87 -13.59
N LYS A 34 -15.66 3.64 -13.99
CA LYS A 34 -16.32 2.42 -13.52
C LYS A 34 -16.23 2.24 -12.01
N TRP A 35 -15.13 2.65 -11.41
CA TRP A 35 -14.96 2.60 -9.96
C TRP A 35 -15.89 3.60 -9.26
N LYS A 36 -15.93 4.85 -9.73
CA LYS A 36 -16.84 5.89 -9.22
C LYS A 36 -18.32 5.51 -9.39
N GLU A 37 -18.68 4.91 -10.53
CA GLU A 37 -20.04 4.42 -10.79
C GLU A 37 -20.44 3.28 -9.84
N LYS A 38 -19.49 2.43 -9.44
CA LYS A 38 -19.75 1.46 -8.37
C LYS A 38 -19.99 2.20 -7.06
N LEU A 39 -19.01 2.99 -6.62
CA LEU A 39 -19.05 3.72 -5.34
C LEU A 39 -20.35 4.51 -5.15
N SER A 40 -20.89 5.13 -6.21
CA SER A 40 -22.14 5.90 -6.11
C SER A 40 -23.40 5.08 -5.82
N ARG A 41 -23.35 3.75 -6.01
CA ARG A 41 -24.46 2.84 -5.71
C ARG A 41 -24.39 2.25 -4.31
N GLU A 42 -23.25 2.37 -3.63
CA GLU A 42 -23.05 1.75 -2.34
C GLU A 42 -23.29 2.70 -1.16
N ASP A 43 -23.92 2.18 -0.11
CA ASP A 43 -24.18 2.94 1.11
C ASP A 43 -23.02 2.81 2.10
N LEU A 44 -22.47 3.95 2.55
CA LEU A 44 -21.39 4.00 3.53
C LEU A 44 -21.71 3.25 4.83
N SER A 45 -22.95 3.34 5.32
CA SER A 45 -23.37 2.67 6.56
C SER A 45 -23.33 1.15 6.43
N LYS A 46 -23.80 0.61 5.30
CA LYS A 46 -23.78 -0.83 5.00
C LYS A 46 -22.34 -1.35 4.90
N LEU A 47 -21.47 -0.60 4.22
CA LEU A 47 -20.05 -0.96 4.09
C LEU A 47 -19.34 -0.98 5.44
N ARG A 48 -19.61 -0.02 6.33
CA ARG A 48 -19.04 -0.01 7.69
C ARG A 48 -19.49 -1.20 8.52
N LEU A 49 -20.77 -1.56 8.46
CA LEU A 49 -21.30 -2.76 9.13
C LEU A 49 -20.67 -4.06 8.58
N GLU A 50 -20.49 -4.15 7.25
CA GLU A 50 -19.82 -5.30 6.64
C GLU A 50 -18.35 -5.40 7.09
N LEU A 51 -17.64 -4.27 7.13
CA LEU A 51 -16.24 -4.22 7.58
C LEU A 51 -16.11 -4.66 9.04
N GLU A 52 -17.02 -4.22 9.91
CA GLU A 52 -17.06 -4.60 11.32
C GLU A 52 -17.36 -6.11 11.48
N SER A 53 -18.31 -6.63 10.72
CA SER A 53 -18.60 -8.07 10.69
C SER A 53 -17.37 -8.88 10.25
N LEU A 54 -16.66 -8.43 9.22
CA LEU A 54 -15.47 -9.10 8.72
C LEU A 54 -14.27 -8.95 9.66
N SER A 55 -14.15 -7.83 10.39
CA SER A 55 -13.06 -7.61 11.35
C SER A 55 -13.23 -8.42 12.64
N ARG A 56 -14.48 -8.68 13.05
CA ARG A 56 -14.79 -9.50 14.24
C ARG A 56 -14.47 -10.98 14.06
N ALA A 57 -14.47 -11.48 12.81
CA ALA A 57 -14.16 -12.88 12.53
C ALA A 57 -12.67 -13.19 12.79
N ARG A 58 -12.39 -14.25 13.55
CA ARG A 58 -11.01 -14.69 13.85
C ARG A 58 -10.30 -15.33 12.66
N PHE A 59 -11.07 -15.91 11.74
CA PHE A 59 -10.57 -16.53 10.53
C PHE A 59 -11.44 -16.11 9.34
N LEU A 60 -10.79 -15.69 8.26
CA LEU A 60 -11.43 -15.28 7.02
C LEU A 60 -10.86 -16.12 5.88
N ALA A 61 -11.74 -16.63 5.03
CA ALA A 61 -11.32 -17.24 3.78
C ALA A 61 -10.57 -16.22 2.90
N PRO A 62 -9.68 -16.65 1.98
CA PRO A 62 -8.96 -15.74 1.09
C PRO A 62 -9.88 -14.77 0.33
N GLN A 63 -11.02 -15.23 -0.16
CA GLN A 63 -12.02 -14.41 -0.82
C GLN A 63 -12.64 -13.35 0.12
N GLN A 64 -12.83 -13.68 1.40
CA GLN A 64 -13.34 -12.72 2.39
C GLN A 64 -12.28 -11.68 2.76
N ASN A 65 -10.99 -12.04 2.74
CA ASN A 65 -9.90 -11.07 2.91
C ASN A 65 -9.83 -10.09 1.73
N GLU A 66 -10.00 -10.57 0.49
CA GLU A 66 -10.10 -9.70 -0.68
C GLU A 66 -11.31 -8.77 -0.58
N ARG A 67 -12.46 -9.31 -0.16
CA ARG A 67 -13.66 -8.50 0.10
C ARG A 67 -13.43 -7.45 1.17
N LYS A 68 -12.81 -7.81 2.30
CA LYS A 68 -12.46 -6.88 3.38
C LYS A 68 -11.57 -5.74 2.88
N ARG A 69 -10.54 -6.04 2.07
CA ARG A 69 -9.66 -5.03 1.45
C ARG A 69 -10.44 -4.11 0.51
N LEU A 70 -11.33 -4.68 -0.30
CA LEU A 70 -12.18 -3.92 -1.21
C LEU A 70 -13.11 -2.98 -0.44
N VAL A 71 -13.84 -3.48 0.56
CA VAL A 71 -14.76 -2.70 1.40
C VAL A 71 -14.02 -1.57 2.11
N HIS A 72 -12.83 -1.85 2.66
CA HIS A 72 -11.98 -0.84 3.28
C HIS A 72 -11.62 0.28 2.31
N ARG A 73 -11.18 -0.06 1.09
CA ARG A 73 -10.87 0.92 0.04
C ARG A 73 -12.12 1.73 -0.35
N MET A 74 -13.27 1.08 -0.50
CA MET A 74 -14.53 1.77 -0.85
C MET A 74 -14.92 2.79 0.21
N ILE A 75 -14.79 2.45 1.50
CA ILE A 75 -15.04 3.38 2.60
C ILE A 75 -14.09 4.56 2.53
N GLN A 76 -12.78 4.32 2.38
CA GLN A 76 -11.78 5.39 2.26
C GLN A 76 -12.06 6.33 1.08
N ASP A 77 -12.40 5.77 -0.09
CA ASP A 77 -12.68 6.56 -1.28
C ASP A 77 -13.98 7.38 -1.12
N LEU A 78 -15.01 6.81 -0.49
CA LEU A 78 -16.26 7.52 -0.19
C LEU A 78 -16.07 8.62 0.86
N GLU A 79 -15.28 8.36 1.90
CA GLU A 79 -14.93 9.37 2.92
C GLU A 79 -14.06 10.49 2.33
N ALA A 80 -13.15 10.14 1.41
CA ALA A 80 -12.35 11.13 0.69
C ALA A 80 -13.20 12.01 -0.23
N ILE A 81 -14.31 11.51 -0.77
CA ILE A 81 -15.29 12.32 -1.53
C ILE A 81 -16.06 13.24 -0.58
N SER A 82 -16.57 12.71 0.54
CA SER A 82 -17.34 13.53 1.51
C SER A 82 -16.49 14.64 2.14
N ASN A 83 -15.21 14.37 2.40
CA ASN A 83 -14.29 15.35 2.96
C ASN A 83 -13.83 16.40 1.92
N LYS A 84 -14.10 16.19 0.63
CA LYS A 84 -13.69 17.08 -0.47
C LYS A 84 -14.82 17.93 -1.05
N GLU A 85 -16.07 17.82 -0.59
CA GLU A 85 -17.19 18.62 -1.07
C GLU A 85 -17.62 19.69 -0.04
N PRO A 86 -18.00 20.90 -0.51
CA PRO A 86 -17.13 21.98 -0.89
C PRO A 86 -17.04 23.00 0.25
N GLU A 87 -15.83 23.38 0.68
CA GLU A 87 -15.68 24.65 1.37
C GLU A 87 -16.15 25.75 0.40
N LYS A 88 -17.20 26.45 0.82
CA LYS A 88 -17.77 27.62 0.16
C LYS A 88 -16.66 28.54 -0.36
N GLU A 89 -16.86 29.04 -1.57
CA GLU A 89 -16.15 30.17 -2.17
C GLU A 89 -15.64 31.16 -1.12
N ALA A 90 -14.36 31.09 -0.79
CA ALA A 90 -13.63 32.16 -0.13
C ALA A 90 -12.66 32.74 -1.18
N PRO A 91 -12.62 34.07 -1.36
CA PRO A 91 -11.90 34.68 -2.46
C PRO A 91 -10.39 34.47 -2.29
N LEU A 92 -9.77 34.16 -3.42
CA LEU A 92 -8.33 34.03 -3.67
C LEU A 92 -7.51 35.05 -2.86
N THR A 93 -6.88 34.60 -1.78
CA THR A 93 -5.69 35.26 -1.25
C THR A 93 -4.50 34.34 -1.50
N ALA A 94 -3.65 34.78 -2.43
CA ALA A 94 -2.39 34.13 -2.77
C ALA A 94 -1.61 33.83 -1.49
N SER A 95 -1.44 32.54 -1.20
CA SER A 95 -0.58 32.06 -0.12
C SER A 95 0.56 31.26 -0.75
N THR A 96 1.75 31.73 -0.44
CA THR A 96 3.06 31.30 -0.93
C THR A 96 3.24 29.78 -0.81
N LEU A 97 3.69 29.14 -1.88
CA LEU A 97 4.03 27.71 -1.92
C LEU A 97 5.17 27.42 -0.92
N SER A 98 4.82 26.78 0.19
CA SER A 98 5.74 26.00 1.01
C SER A 98 5.99 24.66 0.32
N PRO A 99 7.25 24.19 0.18
CA PRO A 99 7.52 22.85 -0.32
C PRO A 99 7.19 21.86 0.81
N VAL A 100 5.98 21.31 0.77
CA VAL A 100 5.63 20.13 1.57
C VAL A 100 5.94 18.92 0.70
N ASP A 101 6.92 18.15 1.15
CA ASP A 101 7.32 16.86 0.62
C ASP A 101 6.08 15.98 0.41
N SER A 102 5.79 15.74 -0.86
CA SER A 102 4.80 14.78 -1.31
C SER A 102 5.40 13.40 -1.10
N ASP A 103 5.06 12.76 0.02
CA ASP A 103 5.26 11.33 0.23
C ASP A 103 4.32 10.58 -0.73
N SER A 104 4.82 10.41 -1.96
CA SER A 104 4.21 9.64 -3.02
C SER A 104 4.91 8.28 -3.07
N ASP A 105 4.39 7.34 -2.30
CA ASP A 105 4.65 5.90 -2.45
C ASP A 105 4.05 5.42 -3.78
N ASP A 106 4.70 5.75 -4.88
CA ASP A 106 4.56 5.09 -6.19
C ASP A 106 5.63 5.63 -7.16
N ASP A 107 6.91 5.44 -6.81
CA ASP A 107 8.01 5.60 -7.78
C ASP A 107 9.03 4.45 -7.64
N LEU A 108 8.55 3.22 -7.72
CA LEU A 108 9.40 2.13 -8.17
C LEU A 108 9.61 2.32 -9.68
N PHE A 109 10.85 2.62 -10.05
CA PHE A 109 11.36 2.84 -11.41
C PHE A 109 11.33 4.29 -11.90
N LEU A 110 12.16 5.17 -11.32
CA LEU A 110 12.99 6.14 -12.10
C LEU A 110 13.98 6.94 -11.22
N ALA A 111 14.83 6.26 -10.44
CA ALA A 111 16.02 6.92 -9.92
C ALA A 111 17.10 7.00 -11.02
N ARG A 112 17.14 8.13 -11.73
CA ARG A 112 18.32 8.57 -12.48
C ARG A 112 19.40 8.96 -11.47
N GLY A 113 20.27 8.02 -11.15
CA GLY A 113 21.43 8.22 -10.28
C GLY A 113 22.54 7.26 -10.68
N THR A 114 23.69 7.80 -11.03
CA THR A 114 24.91 7.12 -11.45
C THR A 114 25.38 6.06 -10.46
N ALA A 115 25.27 4.79 -10.82
CA ALA A 115 26.12 3.73 -10.28
C ALA A 115 26.20 2.61 -11.33
N THR A 116 27.37 2.42 -11.91
CA THR A 116 27.71 1.21 -12.67
C THR A 116 27.78 0.03 -11.70
N SER A 117 26.63 -0.47 -11.24
CA SER A 117 26.55 -1.76 -10.55
C SER A 117 26.25 -2.85 -11.56
N ASP A 118 27.10 -3.86 -11.56
CA ASP A 118 27.13 -4.99 -12.49
C ASP A 118 26.00 -6.01 -12.25
N GLU A 119 24.85 -5.57 -11.71
CA GLU A 119 23.77 -6.43 -11.24
C GLU A 119 22.85 -6.94 -12.36
N HIS A 120 23.01 -6.41 -13.57
CA HIS A 120 22.11 -6.67 -14.69
C HIS A 120 22.67 -7.60 -15.76
N ARG A 121 23.95 -8.03 -15.67
CA ARG A 121 24.53 -8.98 -16.65
C ARG A 121 23.85 -10.34 -16.67
N GLY A 122 23.24 -10.74 -15.55
CA GLY A 122 22.47 -11.98 -15.47
C GLY A 122 21.09 -11.93 -16.13
N LEU A 123 20.57 -10.75 -16.47
CA LEU A 123 19.20 -10.60 -16.98
C LEU A 123 19.03 -11.12 -18.42
N PHE A 124 20.12 -11.17 -19.20
CA PHE A 124 20.13 -11.70 -20.57
C PHE A 124 20.50 -13.18 -20.66
N VAL A 125 20.94 -13.80 -19.56
CA VAL A 125 21.20 -15.23 -19.52
C VAL A 125 19.88 -15.97 -19.25
N PRO A 126 19.51 -16.99 -20.05
CA PRO A 126 18.33 -17.80 -19.78
C PRO A 126 18.30 -18.34 -18.35
N ARG A 127 17.12 -18.37 -17.74
CA ARG A 127 16.91 -18.78 -16.34
C ARG A 127 17.48 -20.17 -16.01
N SER A 128 17.57 -21.06 -16.99
CA SER A 128 18.14 -22.41 -16.84
C SER A 128 19.63 -22.43 -16.50
N ILE A 129 20.37 -21.37 -16.83
CA ILE A 129 21.83 -21.30 -16.66
C ILE A 129 22.21 -20.37 -15.49
N ARG A 130 21.25 -19.61 -14.95
CA ARG A 130 21.50 -18.73 -13.79
C ARG A 130 21.73 -19.58 -12.54
N ARG A 131 22.99 -19.78 -12.18
CA ARG A 131 23.37 -20.31 -10.86
C ARG A 131 23.08 -19.25 -9.81
N LYS A 132 22.16 -19.53 -8.89
CA LYS A 132 21.91 -18.65 -7.74
C LYS A 132 23.16 -18.66 -6.86
N GLN A 133 23.81 -17.52 -6.69
CA GLN A 133 24.74 -17.38 -5.57
C GLN A 133 23.93 -17.51 -4.29
N VAL A 134 24.20 -18.56 -3.53
CA VAL A 134 23.64 -18.73 -2.19
C VAL A 134 24.33 -17.68 -1.34
N GLU A 135 23.64 -16.57 -1.10
CA GLU A 135 24.00 -15.64 -0.03
C GLU A 135 24.08 -16.45 1.26
N LYS A 136 25.30 -16.63 1.78
CA LYS A 136 25.48 -17.09 3.15
C LYS A 136 24.90 -16.01 4.04
N LYS A 137 23.67 -16.20 4.49
CA LYS A 137 23.06 -15.36 5.53
C LYS A 137 23.97 -15.42 6.78
N PRO A 138 24.14 -14.31 7.52
CA PRO A 138 24.75 -14.40 8.85
C PRO A 138 23.93 -15.40 9.68
N GLU A 139 24.63 -16.23 10.46
CA GLU A 139 24.06 -17.29 11.28
C GLU A 139 22.83 -16.77 12.02
N LYS A 140 21.66 -17.28 11.65
CA LYS A 140 20.44 -17.05 12.41
C LYS A 140 20.64 -17.79 13.72
N LYS A 141 20.74 -17.05 14.82
CA LYS A 141 20.74 -17.61 16.17
C LYS A 141 19.67 -18.69 16.27
N THR A 142 20.04 -19.85 16.78
CA THR A 142 19.10 -20.96 16.88
C THR A 142 17.96 -20.59 17.85
N PRO A 143 16.75 -21.17 17.70
CA PRO A 143 15.65 -20.91 18.64
C PRO A 143 16.03 -21.18 20.10
N GLN A 144 17.00 -22.07 20.31
CA GLN A 144 17.55 -22.43 21.60
C GLN A 144 18.39 -21.30 22.21
N GLU A 145 19.26 -20.67 21.42
CA GLU A 145 20.04 -19.49 21.86
C GLU A 145 19.14 -18.29 22.20
N ILE A 146 18.02 -18.12 21.48
CA ILE A 146 17.04 -17.07 21.77
C ILE A 146 16.33 -17.35 23.11
N ALA A 147 16.04 -18.62 23.41
CA ALA A 147 15.43 -19.01 24.67
C ALA A 147 16.38 -18.83 25.86
N GLU A 148 17.65 -19.20 25.70
CA GLU A 148 18.70 -19.00 26.71
C GLU A 148 18.97 -17.51 26.98
N GLU A 149 18.96 -16.67 25.94
CA GLU A 149 19.09 -15.22 26.07
C GLU A 149 17.89 -14.60 26.81
N ALA A 150 16.67 -15.12 26.58
CA ALA A 150 15.47 -14.70 27.29
C ALA A 150 15.46 -15.14 28.77
N GLU A 151 15.87 -16.36 29.07
CA GLU A 151 15.99 -16.86 30.44
C GLU A 151 17.00 -16.04 31.25
N LYS A 152 18.17 -15.77 30.67
CA LYS A 152 19.20 -14.95 31.31
C LYS A 152 18.70 -13.55 31.63
N LYS A 153 17.83 -12.97 30.78
CA LYS A 153 17.23 -11.66 31.02
C LYS A 153 16.20 -11.66 32.16
N LEU A 154 15.40 -12.73 32.28
CA LEU A 154 14.44 -12.89 33.37
C LEU A 154 15.14 -13.11 34.72
N LEU A 155 16.25 -13.85 34.73
CA LEU A 155 17.05 -14.04 35.94
C LEU A 155 17.79 -12.76 36.37
N ALA A 156 18.21 -11.92 35.42
CA ALA A 156 18.83 -10.64 35.73
C ALA A 156 17.85 -9.68 36.43
N THR A 157 16.57 -9.68 36.06
CA THR A 157 15.55 -8.83 36.70
C THR A 157 15.19 -9.25 38.13
N LEU A 158 15.56 -10.47 38.55
CA LEU A 158 15.39 -10.94 39.93
C LEU A 158 16.57 -10.53 40.85
N GLN A 159 17.67 -10.01 40.29
CA GLN A 159 18.80 -9.52 41.09
C GLN A 159 18.68 -8.03 41.48
N ASP A 160 17.71 -7.31 40.93
CA ASP A 160 17.47 -5.89 41.21
C ASP A 160 16.52 -5.65 42.42
N ASP A 161 16.18 -6.71 43.17
CA ASP A 161 15.35 -6.64 44.40
C ASP A 161 15.98 -5.83 45.55
N HIS A 162 17.22 -5.35 45.39
CA HIS A 162 17.85 -4.42 46.35
C HIS A 162 17.13 -3.06 46.47
N ASP A 163 16.35 -2.66 45.47
CA ASP A 163 15.53 -1.44 45.53
C ASP A 163 14.31 -1.62 46.45
N LEU A 164 13.83 -2.86 46.64
CA LEU A 164 12.65 -3.14 47.45
C LEU A 164 12.98 -3.08 48.95
N ASP A 165 14.15 -3.59 49.35
CA ASP A 165 14.64 -3.49 50.73
C ASP A 165 15.00 -2.03 51.08
N SER A 166 15.60 -1.26 50.16
CA SER A 166 15.85 0.18 50.35
C SER A 166 14.56 1.01 50.47
N PHE A 167 13.49 0.63 49.78
CA PHE A 167 12.19 1.29 49.92
C PHE A 167 11.55 1.04 51.29
N LEU A 168 11.66 -0.19 51.81
CA LEU A 168 11.11 -0.55 53.12
C LEU A 168 11.87 0.09 54.28
N ASP A 169 13.20 0.24 54.17
CA ASP A 169 14.01 0.94 55.18
C ASP A 169 13.73 2.45 55.22
N SER A 170 13.25 3.06 54.14
CA SER A 170 12.85 4.49 54.11
C SER A 170 11.52 4.78 54.83
N LEU A 171 10.79 3.75 55.27
CA LEU A 171 9.49 3.87 55.95
C LEU A 171 9.59 3.84 57.49
N GLN A 172 10.79 3.67 58.06
CA GLN A 172 11.07 3.84 59.49
C GLN A 172 11.53 5.26 59.82
#